data_AF-A0A161N0U4-F1
#
_entry.id   AF-A0A161N0U4-F1
#
_cell.length_a   1.000
_cell.length_b   1.000
_cell.length_c   1.000
_cell.angle_alpha   90.00
_cell.angle_beta   90.00
_cell.angle_gamma   90.00
#
_symmetry.space_group_name_H-M   'P 1'
#
loop_
_entity.id
_entity.type
_entity.pdbx_description
1 polymer ?
#
loop_
_entity_poly.entity_id
_entity_poly.type
_entity_poly.pdbx_seq_one_letter_code
_entity_poly.pdbx_strand_id
1 'polypeptide(L)'
;MYGNNIYPALVSIAKFLKGHAKEAVILDFQHFYNFNYAAHERLNELLSKVFGDMICPYPSDIKSVTLNWMTENKNQVIIIYRNAYADDEPLLWPSRLWLTPWPNTMDLSQLMRFIKDNVAKRPQNTGYVSQCVLTPQTSTIVENAFGGLKNKCAVPVSKSLIPWIKQQSPPLN
;
A
#
# COMPACT_ATOMS: atom_id res chain seq x y z
N MET A 1 -0.38 21.85 -3.56
CA MET A 1 0.24 20.69 -4.22
C MET A 1 -0.58 20.38 -5.46
N TYR A 2 0.03 20.39 -6.65
CA TYR A 2 -0.63 19.92 -7.87
C TYR A 2 -0.28 18.43 -8.02
N GLY A 3 -1.27 17.56 -7.79
CA GLY A 3 -1.14 16.14 -8.11
C GLY A 3 -1.43 15.92 -9.59
N ASN A 4 -0.67 15.03 -10.23
CA ASN A 4 -1.00 14.58 -11.58
C ASN A 4 -2.35 13.87 -11.59
N ASN A 5 -3.07 13.93 -12.72
CA ASN A 5 -4.26 13.12 -12.90
C ASN A 5 -3.90 11.64 -12.74
N ILE A 6 -4.69 10.89 -11.97
CA ILE A 6 -4.43 9.48 -11.67
C ILE A 6 -4.71 8.56 -12.86
N TYR A 7 -5.60 8.94 -13.77
CA TYR A 7 -6.08 8.09 -14.85
C TYR A 7 -4.96 7.55 -15.78
N PRO A 8 -4.01 8.37 -16.27
CA PRO A 8 -2.90 7.85 -17.07
C PRO A 8 -2.06 6.78 -16.35
N ALA A 9 -1.86 6.94 -15.04
CA ALA A 9 -1.16 5.96 -14.22
C ALA A 9 -1.94 4.63 -14.15
N LEU A 10 -3.25 4.69 -13.89
CA LEU A 10 -4.11 3.50 -13.85
C LEU A 10 -4.11 2.76 -15.20
N VAL A 11 -4.22 3.49 -16.31
CA VAL A 11 -4.18 2.91 -17.67
C VAL A 11 -2.83 2.26 -17.96
N SER A 12 -1.73 2.88 -17.53
CA SER A 12 -0.39 2.32 -17.68
C SER A 12 -0.25 0.99 -16.93
N ILE A 13 -0.75 0.93 -15.69
CA ILE A 13 -0.77 -0.30 -14.89
C ILE A 13 -1.63 -1.38 -15.57
N ALA A 14 -2.84 -1.04 -16.02
CA ALA A 14 -3.70 -1.97 -16.74
C ALA A 14 -3.04 -2.51 -18.02
N LYS A 15 -2.32 -1.66 -18.76
CA LYS A 15 -1.56 -2.07 -19.95
C LYS A 15 -0.43 -3.04 -19.60
N PHE A 16 0.30 -2.78 -18.52
CA PHE A 16 1.34 -3.69 -18.02
C PHE A 16 0.71 -5.05 -17.67
N LEU A 17 -0.34 -5.07 -16.87
CA LEU A 17 -0.98 -6.32 -16.41
C LEU A 17 -1.50 -7.18 -17.57
N LYS A 18 -2.04 -6.57 -18.63
CA LYS A 18 -2.45 -7.27 -19.86
C LYS A 18 -1.30 -7.99 -20.58
N GLY A 19 -0.07 -7.45 -20.50
CA GLY A 19 1.13 -8.08 -21.06
C GLY A 19 1.76 -9.13 -20.15
N HIS A 20 1.33 -9.21 -18.88
CA HIS A 20 1.97 -9.98 -17.84
C HIS A 20 0.93 -10.69 -16.95
N ALA A 21 0.26 -11.71 -17.50
CA ALA A 21 -0.91 -12.36 -16.88
C ALA A 21 -0.68 -13.01 -15.50
N LYS A 22 0.57 -13.23 -15.09
CA LYS A 22 0.94 -13.80 -13.78
C LYS A 22 1.33 -12.74 -12.74
N GLU A 23 1.44 -11.48 -13.16
CA GLU A 23 1.77 -10.39 -12.27
C GLU A 23 0.51 -9.87 -11.58
N ALA A 24 0.65 -9.52 -10.30
CA ALA A 24 -0.37 -8.89 -9.50
C ALA A 24 0.13 -7.56 -8.93
N VAL A 25 -0.76 -6.58 -8.82
CA VAL A 25 -0.47 -5.25 -8.29
C VAL A 25 -1.41 -4.96 -7.13
N ILE A 26 -0.84 -4.43 -6.04
CA ILE A 26 -1.60 -3.92 -4.90
C ILE A 26 -1.59 -2.39 -4.99
N LEU A 27 -2.77 -1.78 -5.09
CA LEU A 27 -2.97 -0.34 -5.10
C LEU A 27 -3.48 0.10 -3.73
N ASP A 28 -2.73 0.96 -3.04
CA ASP A 28 -3.10 1.50 -1.73
C ASP A 28 -3.56 2.96 -1.86
N PHE A 29 -4.88 3.17 -1.80
CA PHE A 29 -5.51 4.48 -1.84
C PHE A 29 -5.70 5.01 -0.42
N GLN A 30 -4.97 6.07 -0.11
CA GLN A 30 -4.96 6.70 1.21
C GLN A 30 -4.91 8.23 1.11
N HIS A 31 -5.23 8.90 2.23
CA HIS A 31 -5.25 10.36 2.34
C HIS A 31 -6.17 11.04 1.31
N PHE A 32 -7.46 10.73 1.37
CA PHE A 32 -8.49 11.40 0.57
C PHE A 32 -8.76 12.81 1.12
N TYR A 33 -8.29 13.84 0.41
CA TYR A 33 -8.49 15.24 0.81
C TYR A 33 -9.74 15.82 0.16
N ASN A 34 -10.67 16.30 0.97
CA ASN A 34 -11.94 16.91 0.52
C ASN A 34 -12.77 16.01 -0.40
N PHE A 35 -12.69 14.69 -0.23
CA PHE A 35 -13.61 13.77 -0.88
C PHE A 35 -14.95 13.79 -0.16
N ASN A 36 -16.01 14.02 -0.90
CA ASN A 36 -17.37 13.66 -0.50
C ASN A 36 -17.72 12.27 -1.06
N TYR A 37 -18.91 11.77 -0.74
CA TYR A 37 -19.37 10.47 -1.21
C TYR A 37 -19.33 10.34 -2.75
N ALA A 38 -19.83 11.33 -3.49
CA ALA A 38 -19.82 11.34 -4.95
C ALA A 38 -18.40 11.30 -5.55
N ALA A 39 -17.40 11.88 -4.88
CA ALA A 39 -16.00 11.78 -5.30
C ALA A 39 -15.45 10.37 -5.11
N HIS A 40 -15.84 9.67 -4.03
CA HIS A 40 -15.48 8.27 -3.81
C HIS A 40 -16.13 7.36 -4.86
N GLU A 41 -17.42 7.53 -5.11
CA GLU A 41 -18.18 6.80 -6.15
C GLU A 41 -17.54 6.98 -7.53
N ARG A 42 -17.26 8.22 -7.93
CA ARG A 42 -16.60 8.51 -9.22
C ARG A 42 -15.22 7.85 -9.33
N LEU A 43 -14.45 7.79 -8.24
CA LEU A 43 -13.16 7.09 -8.24
C LEU A 43 -13.36 5.58 -8.34
N ASN A 44 -14.34 5.00 -7.64
CA ASN A 44 -14.67 3.57 -7.74
C ASN A 44 -15.08 3.20 -9.17
N GLU A 45 -15.97 3.98 -9.80
CA GLU A 45 -16.36 3.80 -11.20
C GLU A 45 -15.16 3.86 -12.15
N LEU A 46 -14.22 4.79 -11.91
CA LEU A 46 -13.01 4.91 -12.69
C LEU A 46 -12.12 3.66 -12.57
N LEU A 47 -11.96 3.14 -11.35
CA LEU A 47 -11.16 1.94 -11.08
C LEU A 47 -11.79 0.72 -11.75
N SER A 48 -13.09 0.52 -11.58
CA SER A 48 -13.87 -0.53 -12.24
C SER A 48 -13.79 -0.43 -13.76
N LYS A 49 -13.88 0.77 -14.33
CA LYS A 49 -13.74 1.00 -15.77
C LYS A 49 -12.35 0.63 -16.30
N VAL A 50 -11.29 0.94 -15.55
CA VAL A 50 -9.90 0.72 -16.00
C VAL A 50 -9.49 -0.75 -15.84
N PHE A 51 -9.82 -1.37 -14.71
CA PHE A 51 -9.34 -2.70 -14.38
C PHE A 51 -10.34 -3.82 -14.65
N GLY A 52 -11.65 -3.54 -14.59
CA GLY A 52 -12.71 -4.53 -14.83
C GLY A 52 -12.50 -5.80 -14.00
N ASP A 53 -12.58 -6.95 -14.68
CA ASP A 53 -12.43 -8.28 -14.05
C ASP A 53 -11.03 -8.56 -13.50
N MET A 54 -10.04 -7.70 -13.79
CA MET A 54 -8.73 -7.80 -13.14
C MET A 54 -8.79 -7.47 -11.64
N ILE A 55 -9.84 -6.80 -11.17
CA ILE A 55 -9.98 -6.47 -9.75
C ILE A 55 -10.32 -7.74 -8.96
N CYS A 56 -9.49 -8.03 -7.95
CA CYS A 56 -9.74 -9.06 -6.97
C CYS A 56 -10.75 -8.56 -5.93
N PRO A 57 -11.94 -9.16 -5.84
CA PRO A 57 -12.89 -8.82 -4.79
C PRO A 57 -12.29 -9.12 -3.41
N TYR A 58 -12.74 -8.40 -2.37
CA TYR A 58 -12.30 -8.74 -1.02
C TYR A 58 -12.96 -10.04 -0.56
N PRO A 59 -12.21 -10.98 0.03
CA PRO A 59 -12.73 -12.30 0.40
C PRO A 59 -13.37 -12.30 1.79
N SER A 60 -14.14 -13.34 2.09
CA SER A 60 -14.57 -13.63 3.47
C SER A 60 -13.42 -14.11 4.37
N ASP A 61 -12.43 -14.81 3.79
CA ASP A 61 -11.18 -15.18 4.44
C ASP A 61 -10.00 -14.70 3.59
N ILE A 62 -9.17 -13.82 4.16
CA ILE A 62 -8.02 -13.26 3.45
C ILE A 62 -7.02 -14.32 2.99
N LYS A 63 -6.94 -15.45 3.71
CA LYS A 63 -6.01 -16.54 3.39
C LYS A 63 -6.42 -17.31 2.14
N SER A 64 -7.68 -17.20 1.70
CA SER A 64 -8.13 -17.85 0.47
C SER A 64 -7.56 -17.17 -0.78
N VAL A 65 -7.15 -15.90 -0.68
CA VAL A 65 -6.59 -15.15 -1.80
C VAL A 65 -5.09 -15.40 -1.88
N THR A 66 -4.72 -16.37 -2.71
CA THR A 66 -3.33 -16.68 -3.08
C THR A 66 -3.02 -16.18 -4.48
N LEU A 67 -1.74 -16.05 -4.84
CA LEU A 67 -1.36 -15.70 -6.22
C LEU A 67 -1.86 -16.73 -7.25
N ASN A 68 -1.88 -18.02 -6.89
CA ASN A 68 -2.45 -19.07 -7.75
C ASN A 68 -3.95 -18.86 -7.95
N TRP A 69 -4.69 -18.66 -6.86
CA TRP A 69 -6.12 -18.40 -6.91
C TRP A 69 -6.44 -17.15 -7.75
N MET A 70 -5.70 -16.06 -7.57
CA MET A 70 -5.86 -14.85 -8.38
C MET A 70 -5.61 -15.13 -9.87
N THR A 71 -4.55 -15.88 -10.18
CA THR A 71 -4.21 -16.26 -11.57
C THR A 71 -5.30 -17.11 -12.21
N GLU A 72 -5.83 -18.10 -11.48
CA GLU A 72 -6.92 -18.98 -11.93
C GLU A 72 -8.21 -18.19 -12.21
N ASN A 73 -8.50 -17.17 -11.40
CA ASN A 73 -9.67 -16.30 -11.55
C ASN A 73 -9.41 -15.07 -12.45
N LYS A 74 -8.23 -14.98 -13.08
CA LYS A 74 -7.81 -13.83 -13.92
C LYS A 74 -7.84 -12.49 -13.19
N ASN A 75 -7.75 -12.50 -11.87
CA ASN A 75 -7.59 -11.29 -11.08
C ASN A 75 -6.10 -10.92 -11.00
N GLN A 76 -5.80 -9.63 -11.08
CA GLN A 76 -4.45 -9.08 -11.07
C GLN A 76 -4.31 -7.84 -10.17
N VAL A 77 -5.40 -7.27 -9.65
CA VAL A 77 -5.37 -6.00 -8.90
C VAL A 77 -6.07 -6.17 -7.56
N ILE A 78 -5.36 -5.92 -6.46
CA ILE A 78 -5.98 -5.72 -5.14
C ILE A 78 -6.02 -4.21 -4.88
N ILE A 79 -7.20 -3.68 -4.56
CA ILE A 79 -7.37 -2.26 -4.26
C ILE A 79 -7.62 -2.09 -2.77
N ILE A 80 -6.61 -1.67 -2.01
CA ILE A 80 -6.76 -1.28 -0.61
C ILE A 80 -7.30 0.15 -0.59
N TYR A 81 -8.45 0.35 0.05
CA TYR A 81 -9.13 1.63 0.06
C TYR A 81 -9.35 2.12 1.50
N ARG A 82 -8.58 3.14 1.91
CA ARG A 82 -8.52 3.61 3.31
C ARG A 82 -9.59 4.64 3.64
N ASN A 83 -10.85 4.28 3.43
CA ASN A 83 -12.04 5.07 3.77
C ASN A 83 -13.24 4.14 4.00
N ALA A 84 -14.21 4.55 4.82
CA ALA A 84 -15.41 3.79 5.12
C ALA A 84 -16.27 3.47 3.89
N TYR A 85 -16.15 4.23 2.79
CA TYR A 85 -16.77 3.91 1.50
C TYR A 85 -16.50 2.47 1.03
N ALA A 86 -15.33 1.91 1.38
CA ALA A 86 -14.97 0.54 1.02
C ALA A 86 -15.78 -0.54 1.76
N ASP A 87 -16.47 -0.19 2.85
CA ASP A 87 -17.18 -1.17 3.67
C ASP A 87 -18.40 -1.76 2.95
N ASP A 88 -18.98 -1.00 2.02
CA ASP A 88 -20.14 -1.38 1.22
C ASP A 88 -19.78 -1.80 -0.22
N GLU A 89 -18.48 -1.89 -0.55
CA GLU A 89 -18.00 -2.05 -1.93
C GLU A 89 -17.18 -3.34 -2.10
N PRO A 90 -17.71 -4.39 -2.76
CA PRO A 90 -17.10 -5.71 -2.80
C PRO A 90 -15.74 -5.76 -3.52
N LEU A 91 -15.46 -4.78 -4.38
CA LEU A 91 -14.22 -4.67 -5.16
C LEU A 91 -13.12 -3.86 -4.44
N LEU A 92 -13.43 -3.27 -3.29
CA LEU A 92 -12.51 -2.46 -2.51
C LEU A 92 -12.18 -3.18 -1.21
N TRP A 93 -10.90 -3.40 -0.94
CA TRP A 93 -10.46 -4.02 0.30
C TRP A 93 -10.41 -2.97 1.41
N PRO A 94 -11.24 -3.11 2.47
CA PRO A 94 -11.34 -2.11 3.51
C PRO A 94 -10.08 -2.07 4.37
N SER A 95 -9.79 -0.88 4.92
CA SER A 95 -8.59 -0.62 5.74
C SER A 95 -8.41 -1.61 6.90
N ARG A 96 -9.53 -2.10 7.49
CA ARG A 96 -9.48 -3.08 8.60
C ARG A 96 -8.79 -4.39 8.24
N LEU A 97 -8.75 -4.76 6.96
CA LEU A 97 -8.07 -5.97 6.48
C LEU A 97 -6.59 -5.73 6.18
N TRP A 98 -6.11 -4.48 6.20
CA TRP A 98 -4.76 -4.09 5.80
C TRP A 98 -4.16 -3.08 6.78
N LEU A 99 -3.53 -3.60 7.84
CA LEU A 99 -2.91 -2.77 8.87
C LEU A 99 -1.71 -2.00 8.31
N THR A 100 -1.64 -0.70 8.62
CA THR A 100 -0.56 0.21 8.18
C THR A 100 0.02 0.99 9.36
N PRO A 101 0.61 0.31 10.36
CA PRO A 101 1.14 0.99 11.53
C PRO A 101 2.26 1.95 11.13
N TRP A 102 2.14 3.19 11.61
CA TRP A 102 3.04 4.28 11.26
C TRP A 102 3.87 4.71 12.48
N PRO A 103 5.21 4.58 12.46
CA PRO A 103 6.05 4.89 13.61
C PRO A 103 6.18 6.38 13.90
N ASN A 104 5.88 7.25 12.91
CA ASN A 104 5.94 8.71 13.03
C ASN A 104 7.22 9.23 13.74
N THR A 105 8.39 8.83 13.24
CA THR A 105 9.69 9.16 13.84
C THR A 105 10.74 9.57 12.82
N MET A 106 11.67 10.43 13.26
CA MET A 106 12.93 10.74 12.55
C MET A 106 14.12 9.91 13.04
N ASP A 107 13.94 9.10 14.09
CA ASP A 107 15.01 8.26 14.64
C ASP A 107 15.05 6.90 13.93
N LEU A 108 16.17 6.61 13.27
CA LEU A 108 16.39 5.36 12.53
C LEU A 108 16.38 4.13 13.45
N SER A 109 16.92 4.22 14.65
CA SER A 109 16.95 3.10 15.59
C SER A 109 15.54 2.79 16.10
N GLN A 110 14.75 3.83 16.38
CA GLN A 110 13.34 3.70 16.77
C GLN A 110 12.52 3.10 15.62
N LEU A 111 12.72 3.56 14.38
CA LEU A 111 12.09 2.98 13.20
C LEU A 111 12.44 1.49 13.06
N MET A 112 13.72 1.13 13.15
CA MET A 112 14.16 -0.26 12.99
C MET A 112 13.62 -1.16 14.11
N ARG A 113 13.56 -0.67 15.36
CA ARG A 113 12.94 -1.40 16.47
C ARG A 113 11.45 -1.61 16.21
N PHE A 114 10.75 -0.54 15.82
CA PHE A 114 9.33 -0.59 15.52
C PHE A 114 9.00 -1.61 14.41
N ILE A 115 9.74 -1.60 13.30
CA ILE A 115 9.54 -2.55 12.19
C ILE A 115 9.72 -3.98 12.69
N LYS A 116 10.83 -4.28 13.38
CA LYS A 116 11.13 -5.63 13.86
C LYS A 116 10.06 -6.15 14.83
N ASP A 117 9.68 -5.34 15.80
CA ASP A 117 8.72 -5.73 16.83
C ASP A 117 7.32 -5.97 16.24
N ASN A 118 6.87 -5.12 15.32
CA ASN A 118 5.53 -5.27 14.77
C ASN A 118 5.45 -6.32 13.67
N VAL A 119 6.50 -6.53 12.87
CA VAL A 119 6.53 -7.64 11.90
C VAL A 119 6.42 -8.98 12.63
N ALA A 120 7.12 -9.16 13.76
CA ALA A 120 7.03 -10.39 14.55
C ALA A 120 5.63 -10.62 15.17
N LYS A 121 4.91 -9.54 15.51
CA LYS A 121 3.59 -9.59 16.16
C LYS A 121 2.42 -9.41 15.19
N ARG A 122 2.68 -9.36 13.87
CA ARG A 122 1.64 -9.09 12.87
C ARG A 122 0.52 -10.13 12.93
N PRO A 123 -0.75 -9.75 12.81
CA PRO A 123 -1.85 -10.71 12.77
C PRO A 123 -1.75 -11.60 11.52
N GLN A 124 -2.14 -12.87 11.66
CA GLN A 124 -2.04 -13.87 10.59
C GLN A 124 -3.20 -13.83 9.60
N ASN A 125 -4.31 -13.15 9.93
CA ASN A 125 -5.54 -13.09 9.12
C ASN A 125 -5.80 -11.68 8.58
N THR A 126 -4.75 -10.87 8.39
CA THR A 126 -4.84 -9.54 7.79
C THR A 126 -3.62 -9.29 6.91
N GLY A 127 -3.77 -8.46 5.89
CA GLY A 127 -2.63 -7.82 5.24
C GLY A 127 -1.90 -6.89 6.20
N TYR A 128 -0.59 -6.75 6.03
CA TYR A 128 0.25 -5.96 6.92
C TYR A 128 1.29 -5.17 6.13
N VAL A 129 1.23 -3.84 6.24
CA VAL A 129 2.10 -2.89 5.53
C VAL A 129 3.07 -2.26 6.53
N SER A 130 4.37 -2.54 6.39
CA SER A 130 5.41 -1.88 7.17
C SER A 130 5.77 -0.53 6.54
N GLN A 131 5.48 0.57 7.23
CA GLN A 131 5.91 1.89 6.77
C GLN A 131 7.38 2.15 7.10
N CYS A 132 8.23 1.86 6.12
CA CYS A 132 9.67 1.98 6.23
C CYS A 132 10.17 3.39 5.86
N VAL A 133 9.59 4.42 6.46
CA VAL A 133 9.90 5.83 6.16
C VAL A 133 10.14 6.61 7.45
N LEU A 134 11.19 7.44 7.44
CA LEU A 134 11.37 8.47 8.46
C LEU A 134 10.42 9.63 8.16
N THR A 135 9.75 10.14 9.19
CA THR A 135 8.75 11.20 9.08
C THR A 135 9.30 12.48 9.68
N PRO A 136 9.59 13.52 8.88
CA PRO A 136 9.99 14.82 9.38
C PRO A 136 8.97 15.38 10.35
N GLN A 137 9.41 15.76 11.55
CA GLN A 137 8.54 16.46 12.50
C GLN A 137 8.40 17.92 12.07
N THR A 138 7.28 18.57 12.41
CA THR A 138 6.97 19.95 12.02
C THR A 138 8.04 20.96 12.45
N SER A 139 8.73 20.71 13.57
CA SER A 139 9.90 21.49 14.01
C SER A 139 11.12 21.38 13.08
N THR A 140 11.28 20.26 12.37
CA THR A 140 12.41 19.98 11.46
C THR A 140 12.19 20.54 10.04
N ILE A 141 10.93 20.78 9.65
CA ILE A 141 10.57 21.27 8.30
C ILE A 141 10.96 22.75 8.12
N VAL A 142 10.96 23.55 9.19
CA VAL A 142 11.27 24.99 9.15
C VAL A 142 12.76 25.25 8.87
N GLU A 143 13.67 24.32 9.18
CA GLU A 143 15.11 24.55 9.13
C GLU A 143 15.80 24.10 7.82
N ASN A 144 15.17 23.35 6.91
CA ASN A 144 15.91 22.69 5.82
C ASN A 144 15.08 22.41 4.53
N ALA A 145 14.62 23.45 3.85
CA ALA A 145 13.68 23.32 2.73
C ALA A 145 14.26 22.87 1.37
N PHE A 146 15.58 22.80 1.12
CA PHE A 146 16.09 22.70 -0.26
C PHE A 146 17.22 21.70 -0.58
N GLY A 147 17.26 20.50 0.04
CA GLY A 147 18.16 19.46 -0.52
C GLY A 147 18.29 18.09 0.15
N GLY A 148 17.57 17.80 1.24
CA GLY A 148 18.01 16.75 2.16
C GLY A 148 17.21 15.45 2.26
N LEU A 149 15.93 15.39 1.86
CA LEU A 149 15.07 14.27 2.30
C LEU A 149 15.54 12.89 1.83
N LYS A 150 16.02 12.78 0.59
CA LYS A 150 16.59 11.51 0.09
C LYS A 150 17.83 11.09 0.90
N ASN A 151 18.77 12.00 1.13
CA ASN A 151 20.03 11.70 1.81
C ASN A 151 19.88 11.55 3.33
N LYS A 152 18.92 12.26 3.94
CA LYS A 152 18.67 12.25 5.38
C LYS A 152 17.67 11.18 5.81
N CYS A 153 16.70 10.83 4.96
CA CYS A 153 15.64 9.88 5.30
C CYS A 153 15.79 8.57 4.52
N ALA A 154 15.78 8.61 3.19
CA ALA A 154 15.71 7.39 2.39
C ALA A 154 17.02 6.56 2.44
N VAL A 155 18.18 7.19 2.25
CA VAL A 155 19.48 6.49 2.20
C VAL A 155 19.81 5.77 3.51
N PRO A 156 19.69 6.40 4.70
CA PRO A 156 19.96 5.72 5.97
C PRO A 156 19.01 4.54 6.21
N VAL A 157 17.71 4.72 5.92
CA VAL A 157 16.73 3.64 6.04
C VAL A 157 17.08 2.48 5.12
N SER A 158 17.36 2.74 3.84
CA SER A 158 17.74 1.67 2.91
C SER A 158 19.00 0.92 3.34
N LYS A 159 20.03 1.63 3.86
CA LYS A 159 21.28 1.02 4.34
C LYS A 159 21.06 0.05 5.51
N SER A 160 20.14 0.36 6.43
CA SER A 160 19.84 -0.50 7.57
C SER A 160 18.81 -1.58 7.25
N LEU A 161 17.81 -1.25 6.45
CA LEU A 161 16.65 -2.10 6.21
C LEU A 161 16.94 -3.20 5.18
N ILE A 162 17.64 -2.91 4.09
CA ILE A 162 17.89 -3.89 3.02
C ILE A 162 18.67 -5.11 3.54
N PRO A 163 19.78 -4.97 4.30
CA PRO A 163 20.48 -6.12 4.87
C PRO A 163 19.59 -6.93 5.81
N TRP A 164 18.75 -6.26 6.61
CA TRP A 164 17.83 -6.93 7.52
C TRP A 164 16.75 -7.73 6.76
N ILE A 165 16.14 -7.16 5.70
CA ILE A 165 15.16 -7.85 4.85
C ILE A 165 15.77 -9.11 4.24
N LYS A 166 17.02 -9.05 3.76
CA LYS A 166 17.72 -10.21 3.17
C LYS A 166 17.97 -11.35 4.17
N GLN A 167 17.93 -11.07 5.47
CA GLN A 167 18.05 -12.08 6.52
C GLN A 167 16.70 -12.70 6.90
N GLN A 168 15.58 -12.16 6.39
CA GLN A 168 14.26 -12.69 6.67
C GLN A 168 13.90 -13.77 5.66
N SER A 169 13.24 -14.82 6.14
CA SER A 169 12.56 -15.80 5.30
C SER A 169 11.06 -15.67 5.54
N PRO A 170 10.22 -16.00 4.53
CA PRO A 170 8.82 -16.28 4.80
C PRO A 170 8.72 -17.30 5.94
N PRO A 171 7.70 -17.20 6.81
CA PRO A 171 7.41 -18.28 7.75
C PRO A 171 7.33 -19.59 6.97
N LEU A 172 8.07 -20.61 7.40
CA LEU A 172 7.89 -21.96 6.89
C LEU A 172 6.49 -22.38 7.36
N ASN A 173 5.59 -22.60 6.40
CA ASN A 173 4.27 -23.17 6.66
C ASN A 173 4.39 -24.67 6.96
#